data_AF-A0AAD9B622-F1
#
_entry.id   AF-A0AAD9B622-F1
#
_cell.length_a   1.000
_cell.length_b   1.000
_cell.length_c   1.000
_cell.angle_alpha   90.00
_cell.angle_beta   90.00
_cell.angle_gamma   90.00
#
_symmetry.space_group_name_H-M   'P 1'
#
loop_
_entity.id
_entity.type
_entity.pdbx_description
1 polymer ?
#
loop_
_entity_poly.entity_id
_entity_poly.type
_entity_poly.pdbx_seq_one_letter_code
_entity_poly.pdbx_strand_id
1 'polypeptide(L)'
;MAVSQITPSLFLGGAEAALNAPLLSLKGVTLVVNATLSHAGPALKGVEFVRVPVPDLPCARLGDHFDRVADRIHGNRAGSTLVHCLAGRAARPRW
;
A
#
# COMPACT_ATOMS: atom_id res chain seq x y z
N MET A 1 -11.35 2.77 11.04
CA MET A 1 -10.32 2.82 9.98
C MET A 1 -8.97 2.56 10.64
N ALA A 2 -8.45 1.34 10.57
CA ALA A 2 -7.19 0.99 11.23
C ALA A 2 -6.06 0.87 10.21
N VAL A 3 -4.90 1.43 10.55
CA VAL A 3 -3.63 1.13 9.91
C VAL A 3 -2.77 0.35 10.90
N SER A 4 -2.15 -0.72 10.45
CA SER A 4 -1.20 -1.51 11.22
C SER A 4 0.21 -1.06 10.85
N GLN A 5 0.99 -0.68 11.85
CA GLN A 5 2.39 -0.31 11.66
C GLN A 5 3.24 -1.57 11.66
N ILE A 6 3.98 -1.80 10.57
CA ILE A 6 4.87 -2.95 10.43
C ILE A 6 6.31 -2.55 10.74
N THR A 7 6.72 -1.36 10.30
CA THR A 7 8.01 -0.75 10.64
C THR A 7 7.82 0.75 10.91
N PRO A 8 8.83 1.48 11.42
CA PRO A 8 8.74 2.92 11.63
C PRO A 8 8.28 3.73 10.40
N SER A 9 8.58 3.24 9.19
CA SER A 9 8.26 3.88 7.91
C SER A 9 7.33 3.05 7.02
N LEU A 10 6.74 1.95 7.51
CA LEU A 10 5.85 1.09 6.74
C LEU A 10 4.55 0.78 7.48
N PHE A 11 3.45 1.06 6.82
CA PHE A 11 2.09 0.84 7.31
C PHE A 11 1.32 -0.06 6.35
N LEU A 12 0.44 -0.89 6.91
CA LEU A 12 -0.55 -1.68 6.18
C LEU A 12 -1.95 -1.16 6.52
N GLY A 13 -2.80 -0.98 5.52
CA GLY A 13 -4.16 -0.52 5.71
C GLY A 13 -5.13 -1.01 4.66
N GLY A 14 -6.41 -0.68 4.83
CA GLY A 14 -7.42 -0.82 3.79
C GLY A 14 -7.47 0.40 2.87
N ALA A 15 -8.26 0.31 1.80
CA ALA A 15 -8.48 1.42 0.87
C ALA A 15 -8.91 2.72 1.57
N GLU A 16 -9.78 2.62 2.58
CA GLU A 16 -10.22 3.75 3.40
C GLU A 16 -9.07 4.53 4.06
N ALA A 17 -7.99 3.86 4.47
CA ALA A 17 -6.83 4.52 5.05
C ALA A 17 -6.02 5.29 3.99
N ALA A 18 -5.97 4.77 2.77
CA ALA A 18 -5.30 5.41 1.63
C ALA A 18 -6.06 6.64 1.11
N LEU A 19 -7.37 6.74 1.39
CA LEU A 19 -8.20 7.90 1.05
C LEU A 19 -8.20 8.98 2.16
N ASN A 20 -7.71 8.65 3.35
CA ASN A 20 -7.79 9.53 4.51
C ASN A 20 -6.57 10.46 4.60
N ALA A 21 -6.63 11.60 3.90
CA ALA A 21 -5.58 12.61 3.87
C ALA A 21 -5.06 13.05 5.26
N PRO A 22 -5.89 13.35 6.28
CA PRO A 22 -5.38 13.73 7.59
C PRO A 22 -4.65 12.57 8.29
N LEU A 23 -5.07 11.32 8.10
CA LEU A 23 -4.35 10.14 8.61
C LEU A 23 -2.98 10.02 7.94
N LEU A 24 -2.91 10.16 6.61
CA LEU A 24 -1.67 10.09 5.85
C LEU A 24 -0.68 11.17 6.30
N SER A 25 -1.14 12.42 6.43
CA SER A 25 -0.31 13.52 6.93
C SER A 25 0.16 13.29 8.36
N LEU A 26 -0.72 12.81 9.25
CA LEU A 26 -0.37 12.51 10.64
C LEU A 26 0.70 11.42 10.76
N LYS A 27 0.69 10.44 9.86
CA LYS A 27 1.66 9.34 9.80
C LYS A 27 2.88 9.66 8.94
N GLY A 28 2.96 10.85 8.37
CA GLY A 28 4.05 11.26 7.47
C GLY A 28 4.12 10.40 6.22
N VAL A 29 2.98 9.89 5.73
CA VAL A 29 2.94 9.04 4.55
C VAL A 29 3.13 9.89 3.31
N THR A 30 4.22 9.63 2.60
CA THR A 30 4.60 10.28 1.34
C THR A 30 4.43 9.36 0.14
N LEU A 31 4.23 8.06 0.37
CA LEU A 31 4.05 7.04 -0.66
C LEU A 31 2.89 6.11 -0.28
N VAL A 32 1.98 5.90 -1.22
CA VAL A 32 0.89 4.93 -1.10
C VAL A 32 1.05 3.89 -2.20
N VAL A 33 1.23 2.62 -1.81
CA VAL A 33 1.27 1.48 -2.73
C VAL A 33 -0.12 0.84 -2.76
N ASN A 34 -0.80 1.00 -3.90
CA ASN A 34 -2.09 0.40 -4.15
C ASN A 34 -1.94 -0.94 -4.88
N ALA A 35 -2.15 -2.05 -4.18
CA ALA A 35 -2.12 -3.40 -4.72
C ALA A 35 -3.52 -3.87 -5.20
N THR A 36 -4.24 -3.06 -5.98
CA THR A 36 -5.57 -3.43 -6.51
C THR A 36 -5.69 -3.32 -8.02
N LEU A 37 -6.59 -4.13 -8.57
CA LEU A 37 -7.00 -4.03 -9.97
C LEU A 37 -7.91 -2.82 -10.24
N SER A 38 -8.62 -2.30 -9.25
CA SER A 38 -9.60 -1.22 -9.44
C SER A 38 -9.18 0.05 -8.71
N HIS A 39 -9.22 1.16 -9.46
CA HIS A 39 -9.04 2.56 -9.07
C HIS A 39 -7.59 3.06 -8.91
N ALA A 40 -7.28 4.18 -9.59
CA ALA A 40 -6.13 5.02 -9.27
C ALA A 40 -6.47 5.82 -8.00
N GLY A 41 -5.59 5.85 -7.00
CA GLY A 41 -5.85 6.59 -5.77
C GLY A 41 -6.08 8.09 -6.02
N PRO A 42 -6.68 8.81 -5.06
CA PRO A 42 -6.92 10.24 -5.18
C PRO A 42 -5.60 10.99 -5.30
N ALA A 43 -5.59 12.07 -6.08
CA ALA A 43 -4.42 12.95 -6.17
C ALA A 43 -4.30 13.75 -4.87
N LEU A 44 -3.46 13.30 -3.94
CA LEU A 44 -3.13 14.02 -2.71
C LEU A 44 -1.80 14.76 -2.87
N LYS A 45 -1.79 16.05 -2.51
CA LYS A 45 -0.59 16.87 -2.62
C LYS A 45 0.50 16.37 -1.67
N GLY A 46 1.67 16.07 -2.21
CA GLY A 46 2.82 15.58 -1.43
C GLY A 46 2.79 14.08 -1.11
N VAL A 47 1.79 13.34 -1.61
CA VAL A 47 1.72 11.88 -1.50
C VAL A 47 1.75 11.27 -2.89
N GLU A 48 2.73 10.43 -3.14
CA GLU A 48 2.83 9.68 -4.37
C GLU A 48 1.97 8.41 -4.30
N PHE A 49 1.17 8.15 -5.34
CA PHE A 49 0.42 6.91 -5.46
C PHE A 49 1.03 6.01 -6.52
N VAL A 50 1.52 4.85 -6.09
CA VAL A 50 2.05 3.80 -6.97
C VAL A 50 1.06 2.65 -7.01
N ARG A 51 0.52 2.37 -8.19
CA ARG A 51 -0.37 1.22 -8.39
C ARG A 51 0.41 0.01 -8.86
N VAL A 52 0.13 -1.12 -8.22
CA VAL A 52 0.61 -2.46 -8.57
C VAL A 52 -0.63 -3.28 -8.89
N PRO A 53 -0.98 -3.48 -10.17
CA PRO A 53 -2.20 -4.17 -10.55
C PRO A 53 -2.06 -5.67 -10.27
N VAL A 54 -2.39 -6.09 -9.06
CA VAL A 54 -2.39 -7.50 -8.67
C VAL A 54 -3.82 -7.94 -8.38
N PRO A 55 -4.30 -9.06 -8.96
CA PRO A 55 -5.56 -9.66 -8.55
C PRO A 55 -5.47 -10.14 -7.09
N ASP A 56 -6.53 -9.94 -6.32
CA ASP A 56 -6.68 -10.52 -4.99
C ASP A 56 -7.07 -12.01 -5.10
N LEU A 57 -6.19 -12.78 -5.75
CA LEU A 57 -6.35 -14.21 -5.98
C LEU A 57 -5.16 -14.95 -5.35
N PRO A 58 -5.38 -16.12 -4.73
CA PRO A 58 -4.28 -16.92 -4.16
C PRO A 58 -3.30 -17.42 -5.21
N CYS A 59 -3.70 -17.47 -6.49
CA CYS A 59 -2.85 -17.80 -7.63
C CYS A 59 -2.19 -16.57 -8.29
N ALA A 60 -2.42 -15.36 -7.76
CA ALA A 60 -1.77 -14.16 -8.28
C ALA A 60 -0.27 -14.22 -8.00
N ARG A 61 0.53 -13.93 -9.03
CA ARG A 61 1.99 -13.86 -8.94
C ARG A 61 2.42 -12.55 -8.26
N LEU A 62 2.13 -12.43 -6.96
CA LEU A 62 2.61 -11.34 -6.09
C LEU A 62 4.14 -11.24 -6.10
N GLY A 63 4.81 -12.39 -6.26
CA GLY A 63 6.27 -12.51 -6.36
C GLY A 63 6.89 -11.58 -7.41
N ASP A 64 6.31 -11.53 -8.60
CA ASP A 64 6.84 -10.74 -9.74
C ASP A 64 6.79 -9.22 -9.47
N HIS A 65 6.07 -8.80 -8.42
CA HIS A 65 5.95 -7.39 -8.02
C HIS A 65 6.71 -7.05 -6.74
N PHE A 66 7.19 -8.04 -5.98
CA PHE A 66 7.83 -7.78 -4.69
C PHE A 66 9.10 -6.96 -4.83
N ASP A 67 9.96 -7.26 -5.80
CA ASP A 67 11.21 -6.51 -6.00
C ASP A 67 10.90 -5.03 -6.29
N ARG A 68 9.99 -4.78 -7.23
CA ARG A 68 9.59 -3.42 -7.59
C ARG A 68 8.94 -2.65 -6.44
N VAL A 69 8.14 -3.32 -5.61
CA VAL A 69 7.51 -2.70 -4.43
C VAL A 69 8.54 -2.45 -3.34
N ALA A 70 9.44 -3.41 -3.10
CA ALA A 70 10.51 -3.32 -2.12
C ALA A 70 11.47 -2.17 -2.47
N ASP A 71 11.88 -2.05 -3.73
CA ASP A 71 12.70 -0.95 -4.22
C ASP A 71 12.02 0.40 -4.00
N ARG A 72 10.71 0.46 -4.23
CA ARG A 72 9.94 1.70 -4.06
C ARG A 72 9.81 2.11 -2.58
N ILE A 73 9.56 1.14 -1.70
CA ILE A 73 9.57 1.35 -0.25
C ILE A 73 10.97 1.78 0.21
N HIS A 74 12.03 1.14 -0.28
CA HIS A 74 13.42 1.49 0.06
C HIS A 74 13.85 2.85 -0.47
N GLY A 75 13.30 3.28 -1.61
CA GLY A 75 13.52 4.61 -2.18
C GLY A 75 12.85 5.72 -1.37
N ASN A 76 11.76 5.42 -0.65
CA ASN A 76 11.03 6.39 0.17
C ASN A 76 11.66 6.57 1.57
N ARG A 77 12.94 6.97 1.62
CA ARG A 77 13.69 7.10 2.89
C ARG A 77 13.28 8.29 3.75
N ALA A 78 12.71 9.32 3.15
CA ALA A 78 12.39 10.58 3.82
C ALA A 78 10.96 10.62 4.41
N GLY A 79 10.14 9.60 4.16
CA GLY A 79 8.78 9.53 4.65
C GLY A 79 8.32 8.10 4.89
N SER A 80 7.03 7.97 5.13
CA SER A 80 6.40 6.69 5.39
C SER A 80 5.68 6.16 4.17
N THR A 81 5.57 4.84 4.07
CA THR A 81 4.84 4.15 3.01
C THR A 81 3.61 3.46 3.57
N LEU A 82 2.45 3.66 2.96
CA LEU A 82 1.24 2.90 3.24
C LEU A 82 0.99 1.92 2.10
N VAL A 83 0.91 0.63 2.40
CA VAL A 83 0.49 -0.39 1.43
C VAL A 83 -0.95 -0.78 1.74
N HIS A 84 -1.80 -0.81 0.72
CA HIS A 84 -3.17 -1.29 0.84
C HIS A 84 -3.55 -2.25 -0.29
N CYS A 85 -4.46 -3.17 0.02
CA CYS A 85 -5.10 -4.08 -0.93
C CYS A 85 -6.62 -3.93 -0.81
N LEU A 86 -7.38 -4.53 -1.74
CA LEU A 86 -8.84 -4.47 -1.78
C LEU A 86 -9.45 -5.06 -0.50
N ALA A 87 -8.87 -6.13 0.03
CA ALA A 87 -9.39 -6.84 1.20
C ALA A 87 -8.60 -6.62 2.51
N GLY A 88 -7.46 -5.92 2.51
CA GLY A 88 -6.59 -5.80 3.70
C GLY A 88 -6.17 -7.16 4.31
N ARG A 89 -6.34 -8.25 3.57
CA ARG A 89 -6.03 -9.63 3.96
C ARG A 89 -5.41 -10.32 2.74
N ALA A 90 -4.21 -10.84 2.89
CA ALA A 90 -3.70 -11.83 1.94
C ALA A 90 -4.59 -13.09 2.06
N ALA A 91 -5.17 -13.56 0.95
CA ALA A 91 -5.82 -14.86 0.90
C ALA A 91 -4.79 -15.93 1.28
N ARG A 92 -4.91 -16.50 2.48
CA ARG A 92 -4.05 -17.61 2.94
C ARG A 92 -4.30 -18.81 2.00
N PRO A 93 -3.27 -19.43 1.39
CA PRO A 93 -3.47 -20.71 0.74
C PRO A 93 -3.81 -21.73 1.83
N ARG A 94 -4.95 -22.41 1.67
CA ARG A 94 -5.28 -23.60 2.46
C ARG A 94 -4.59 -24.77 1.76
N TRP A 95 -3.67 -25.43 2.46
CA TRP A 95 -3.15 -26.74 2.09
C TRP A 95 -4.26 -27.78 2.24
#